data_AF-A0A914QZR1-F1
#
_entry.id   AF-A0A914QZR1-F1
#
_cell.length_a   1.000
_cell.length_b   1.000
_cell.length_c   1.000
_cell.angle_alpha   90.00
_cell.angle_beta   90.00
_cell.angle_gamma   90.00
#
_symmetry.space_group_name_H-M   'P 1'
#
loop_
_entity.id
_entity.type
_entity.pdbx_description
1 polymer ?
#
loop_
_entity_poly.entity_id
_entity_poly.type
_entity_poly.pdbx_seq_one_letter_code
_entity_poly.pdbx_strand_id
1 'polypeptide(L)'
;MLLYFFAFHPLLTKEEEEKIFAEYSYTGATTNIHPLLSSLVNYTHPVKFAGFDIAEMNDLHFHMSSFSESTGLGYLKQSAPEFVNYNKRQLSRIYPKGARVDSSNFLPQRP
;
A
#
# COMPACT_ATOMS: atom_id res chain seq x y z
N MET A 1 21.78 10.40 1.70
CA MET A 1 21.25 11.69 1.25
C MET A 1 21.63 11.87 -0.21
N LEU A 2 20.69 12.38 -1.03
CA LEU A 2 20.71 12.56 -2.49
C LEU A 2 20.00 11.46 -3.32
N LEU A 3 18.68 11.59 -3.37
CA LEU A 3 17.90 11.77 -4.61
C LEU A 3 18.17 10.76 -5.76
N TYR A 4 17.80 9.48 -5.56
CA TYR A 4 17.63 8.52 -6.67
C TYR A 4 16.16 8.20 -6.98
N PHE A 5 15.20 8.99 -6.47
CA PHE A 5 13.76 8.70 -6.60
C PHE A 5 13.02 9.58 -7.62
N PHE A 6 13.72 10.43 -8.36
CA PHE A 6 13.17 11.25 -9.45
C PHE A 6 13.80 10.95 -10.81
N ALA A 7 14.26 9.72 -11.04
CA ALA A 7 14.52 9.27 -12.40
C ALA A 7 13.19 8.77 -12.98
N PHE A 8 12.56 9.63 -13.80
CA PHE A 8 11.67 9.16 -14.85
C PHE A 8 12.49 8.15 -15.66
N HIS A 9 12.34 6.85 -15.39
CA HIS A 9 12.98 5.83 -16.22
C HIS A 9 12.53 6.06 -17.67
N PRO A 10 13.44 5.93 -18.65
CA PRO A 10 13.05 6.10 -20.05
C PRO A 10 11.89 5.15 -20.34
N LEU A 11 10.90 5.65 -21.09
CA LEU A 11 9.80 4.84 -21.62
C LEU A 11 10.37 3.52 -22.13
N LEU A 12 9.85 2.38 -21.65
CA LEU A 12 10.27 1.07 -22.14
C LEU A 12 10.23 1.08 -23.67
N THR A 13 11.23 0.47 -24.30
CA THR A 13 11.15 0.23 -25.73
C THR A 13 10.04 -0.79 -26.01
N LYS A 14 9.37 -0.69 -27.16
CA LYS A 14 8.27 -1.61 -27.52
C LYS A 14 8.66 -3.08 -27.42
N GLU A 15 9.92 -3.41 -27.73
CA GLU A 15 10.46 -4.77 -27.62
C GLU A 15 10.58 -5.24 -26.17
N GLU A 16 10.95 -4.36 -25.23
CA GLU A 16 10.98 -4.67 -23.80
C GLU A 16 9.56 -4.85 -23.24
N GLU A 17 8.59 -4.03 -23.69
CA GLU A 17 7.18 -4.16 -23.32
C GLU A 17 6.60 -5.51 -23.75
N GLU A 18 6.80 -5.90 -25.02
CA GLU A 18 6.32 -7.17 -25.57
C GLU A 18 6.95 -8.37 -24.85
N LYS A 19 8.24 -8.30 -24.52
CA LYS A 19 8.93 -9.38 -23.81
C LYS A 19 8.42 -9.57 -22.38
N ILE A 20 8.24 -8.48 -21.64
CA ILE A 20 7.72 -8.56 -20.26
C ILE A 20 6.26 -9.02 -20.26
N PHE A 21 5.46 -8.58 -21.24
CA PHE A 21 4.08 -9.03 -21.38
C PHE A 21 4.00 -10.52 -21.72
N ALA A 22 4.91 -11.03 -22.56
CA ALA A 22 4.99 -12.45 -22.90
C ALA A 22 5.47 -13.33 -21.74
N GLU A 23 6.31 -12.80 -20.84
CA GLU A 23 6.81 -13.50 -19.65
C GLU A 23 5.92 -13.32 -18.40
N TYR A 24 4.90 -12.47 -18.46
CA TYR A 24 4.03 -12.18 -17.31
C TYR A 24 3.18 -13.39 -16.91
N SER A 25 3.48 -13.97 -15.76
CA SER A 25 2.69 -15.02 -15.12
C SER A 25 1.89 -14.46 -13.95
N TYR A 26 0.56 -14.48 -14.06
CA TYR A 26 -0.35 -14.07 -13.00
C TYR A 26 -0.40 -15.15 -11.90
N THR A 27 0.25 -14.90 -10.77
CA THR A 27 0.31 -15.84 -9.64
C THR A 27 -0.72 -15.57 -8.53
N GLY A 28 -1.71 -14.71 -8.78
CA GLY A 28 -2.80 -14.41 -7.82
C GLY A 28 -2.36 -13.65 -6.55
N ALA A 29 -1.07 -13.49 -6.31
CA ALA A 29 -0.50 -12.68 -5.24
C ALA A 29 0.01 -11.34 -5.81
N THR A 30 -0.23 -10.26 -5.08
CA THR A 30 0.22 -8.88 -5.40
C THR A 30 1.74 -8.69 -5.43
N THR A 31 2.54 -9.77 -5.44
CA THR A 31 4.00 -9.74 -5.30
C THR A 31 4.73 -9.45 -6.61
N ASN A 32 4.13 -9.76 -7.76
CA ASN A 32 4.75 -9.51 -9.07
C ASN A 32 3.93 -8.46 -9.84
N ILE A 33 4.41 -7.21 -9.81
CA ILE A 33 3.79 -6.08 -10.49
C ILE A 33 4.60 -5.78 -11.76
N HIS A 34 3.92 -5.56 -12.88
CA HIS A 34 4.58 -5.22 -14.14
C HIS A 34 5.33 -3.88 -14.00
N PRO A 35 6.58 -3.73 -14.49
CA PRO A 35 7.39 -2.52 -14.33
C PRO A 35 6.69 -1.23 -14.79
N LEU A 36 5.92 -1.30 -15.88
CA LEU A 36 5.10 -0.17 -16.35
C LEU A 36 4.02 0.24 -15.34
N LEU A 37 3.38 -0.71 -14.66
CA LEU A 37 2.39 -0.38 -13.62
C LEU A 37 3.09 0.19 -12.38
N SER A 38 4.27 -0.32 -12.05
CA SER A 38 5.10 0.22 -10.96
C SER A 38 5.58 1.65 -11.25
N SER A 39 5.90 2.00 -12.49
CA SER A 39 6.36 3.36 -12.85
C SER A 39 5.26 4.42 -12.73
N LEU A 40 3.99 4.01 -12.73
CA LEU A 40 2.85 4.90 -12.49
C LEU A 40 2.62 5.22 -11.01
N VAL A 41 3.25 4.49 -10.09
CA VAL A 41 3.07 4.69 -8.65
C VAL A 41 4.03 5.78 -8.17
N ASN A 42 3.47 6.82 -7.53
CA ASN A 42 4.24 7.90 -6.92
C ASN A 42 3.87 8.05 -5.43
N TYR A 43 2.86 8.86 -5.13
CA TYR A 43 2.52 9.24 -3.75
C TYR A 43 1.83 8.17 -2.91
N THR A 44 1.34 7.09 -3.52
CA THR A 44 0.59 6.03 -2.83
C THR A 44 1.23 4.68 -3.12
N HIS A 45 2.38 4.41 -2.49
CA HIS A 45 3.08 3.14 -2.62
C HIS A 45 2.53 2.14 -1.59
N PRO A 46 1.80 1.10 -2.01
CA PRO A 46 1.25 0.12 -1.09
C PRO A 46 2.36 -0.80 -0.57
N VAL A 47 2.55 -0.84 0.75
CA VAL A 47 3.52 -1.72 1.41
C VAL A 47 2.84 -2.59 2.46
N LYS A 48 3.40 -3.79 2.68
CA LYS A 48 2.98 -4.64 3.79
C LYS A 48 3.34 -3.95 5.10
N PHE A 49 2.35 -3.75 5.97
CA PHE A 49 2.56 -3.11 7.25
C PHE A 49 3.43 -3.99 8.16
N ALA A 50 4.59 -3.46 8.58
CA ALA A 50 5.55 -4.16 9.43
C ALA A 50 5.46 -3.77 10.91
N GLY A 51 4.93 -2.57 11.21
CA GLY A 51 4.85 -2.02 12.56
C GLY A 51 4.81 -0.49 12.53
N PHE A 52 4.26 0.14 13.57
CA PHE A 52 4.21 1.60 13.68
C PHE A 52 5.59 2.21 13.91
N ASP A 53 6.43 1.53 14.70
CA ASP A 53 7.83 1.83 14.96
C ASP A 53 8.68 1.80 13.68
N ILE A 54 8.53 0.75 12.86
CA ILE A 54 9.25 0.61 11.59
C ILE A 54 8.80 1.69 10.60
N ALA A 55 7.50 1.96 10.56
CA ALA A 55 6.95 3.02 9.70
C ALA A 55 7.43 4.42 10.12
N GLU A 56 7.61 4.65 11.41
CA GLU A 56 8.20 5.87 11.96
C GLU A 56 9.70 5.98 11.65
N MET A 57 10.47 4.92 11.90
CA MET A 57 11.90 4.89 11.62
C MET A 57 12.24 5.12 10.15
N ASN A 58 11.44 4.55 9.22
CA ASN A 58 11.69 4.68 7.79
C ASN A 58 11.37 6.09 7.25
N ASP A 59 10.40 6.78 7.87
CA ASP A 59 9.96 8.13 7.52
C ASP A 59 9.62 8.35 6.03
N LEU A 60 9.00 7.35 5.40
CA LEU A 60 8.60 7.38 3.99
C LEU A 60 7.11 7.72 3.86
N HIS A 61 6.78 9.00 3.74
CA HIS A 61 5.39 9.49 3.70
C HIS A 61 4.54 8.96 2.54
N PHE A 62 5.17 8.59 1.42
CA PHE A 62 4.48 8.00 0.26
C PHE A 62 4.14 6.51 0.45
N HIS A 63 4.65 5.86 1.50
CA HIS A 63 4.22 4.52 1.86
C HIS A 63 2.83 4.55 2.50
N MET A 64 1.99 3.61 2.07
CA MET A 64 0.66 3.43 2.61
C MET A 64 0.38 1.95 2.88
N SER A 65 -0.48 1.69 3.86
CA SER A 65 -0.86 0.32 4.22
C SER A 65 -2.37 0.14 4.25
N SER A 66 -2.81 -1.02 3.76
CA SER A 66 -4.23 -1.41 3.77
C SER A 66 -4.52 -2.38 4.90
N PHE A 67 -5.60 -2.15 5.64
CA PHE A 67 -6.04 -2.92 6.79
C PHE A 67 -7.47 -3.41 6.61
N SER A 68 -7.74 -4.65 7.00
CA SER A 68 -9.13 -5.10 7.16
C SER A 68 -9.78 -4.34 8.32
N GLU A 69 -11.12 -4.21 8.29
CA GLU A 69 -11.90 -3.65 9.38
C GLU A 69 -11.54 -4.25 10.76
N SER A 70 -11.33 -5.57 10.82
CA SER A 70 -10.93 -6.27 12.06
C SER A 70 -9.53 -5.87 12.52
N THR A 71 -8.57 -5.79 11.59
CA THR A 71 -7.18 -5.41 11.89
C THR A 71 -7.08 -3.95 12.31
N GLY A 72 -7.73 -3.05 11.57
CA GLY A 72 -7.78 -1.63 11.90
C GLY A 72 -8.42 -1.38 13.27
N LEU A 73 -9.49 -2.12 13.60
CA LEU A 73 -10.08 -2.06 14.94
C LEU A 73 -9.13 -2.59 16.03
N GLY A 74 -8.37 -3.65 15.73
CA GLY A 74 -7.36 -4.17 16.64
C GLY A 74 -6.33 -3.10 17.01
N TYR A 75 -5.80 -2.38 16.02
CA TYR A 75 -4.87 -1.28 16.25
C TYR A 75 -5.51 -0.10 16.98
N LEU A 76 -6.74 0.27 16.64
CA LEU A 76 -7.45 1.32 17.39
C LEU A 76 -7.67 0.97 18.87
N LYS A 77 -7.82 -0.31 19.22
CA LYS A 77 -8.01 -0.75 20.61
C LYS A 77 -6.70 -0.88 21.40
N GLN A 78 -5.62 -1.31 20.74
CA GLN A 78 -4.36 -1.63 21.40
C GLN A 78 -3.32 -0.51 21.30
N SER A 79 -3.36 0.28 20.23
CA SER A 79 -2.31 1.23 19.85
C SER A 79 -2.92 2.45 19.14
N ALA A 80 -3.96 3.04 19.73
CA ALA A 80 -4.66 4.19 19.17
C ALA A 80 -3.74 5.40 18.96
N PRO A 81 -2.89 5.80 19.93
CA PRO A 81 -2.00 6.95 19.78
C PRO A 81 -1.01 6.79 18.62
N GLU A 82 -0.42 5.60 18.48
CA GLU A 82 0.52 5.26 17.42
C GLU A 82 -0.17 5.28 16.06
N PHE A 83 -1.41 4.76 15.98
CA PHE A 83 -2.16 4.77 14.74
C PHE A 83 -2.56 6.19 14.32
N VAL A 84 -2.90 7.07 15.28
CA VAL A 84 -3.11 8.50 15.01
C VAL A 84 -1.81 9.15 14.53
N ASN A 85 -0.67 8.86 15.17
CA ASN A 85 0.62 9.42 14.77
C ASN A 85 1.07 8.97 13.37
N TYR A 86 0.85 7.70 13.04
CA TYR A 86 1.06 7.14 11.71
C TYR A 86 0.24 7.91 10.67
N ASN A 87 -1.06 8.12 10.91
CA ASN A 87 -1.96 8.79 9.98
C ASN A 87 -1.70 10.29 9.80
N LYS A 88 -0.88 10.93 10.64
CA LYS A 88 -0.41 12.30 10.40
C LYS A 88 0.61 12.38 9.27
N ARG A 89 1.31 11.29 8.99
CA ARG A 89 2.45 11.23 8.06
C ARG A 89 2.21 10.33 6.85
N GLN A 90 1.42 9.28 7.00
CA GLN A 90 1.19 8.24 6.00
C GLN A 90 -0.30 7.94 5.86
N LEU A 91 -0.69 7.30 4.75
CA LEU A 91 -2.08 6.94 4.50
C LEU A 91 -2.38 5.52 4.99
N SER A 92 -3.49 5.37 5.71
CA SER A 92 -4.10 4.06 5.97
C SER A 92 -5.38 3.89 5.16
N ARG A 93 -5.56 2.70 4.57
CA ARG A 93 -6.79 2.32 3.86
C ARG A 93 -7.50 1.21 4.63
N ILE A 94 -8.73 1.44 5.08
CA ILE A 94 -9.54 0.42 5.76
C ILE A 94 -10.58 -0.14 4.79
N TYR A 95 -10.70 -1.47 4.70
CA TYR A 95 -11.69 -2.15 3.85
C TYR A 95 -12.56 -3.13 4.65
N PRO A 96 -13.82 -3.36 4.22
CA PRO A 96 -14.73 -4.30 4.88
C PRO A 96 -14.16 -5.72 4.92
N LYS A 97 -14.40 -6.45 6.02
CA LYS A 97 -14.01 -7.87 6.10
C LYS A 97 -14.79 -8.72 5.08
N GLY A 98 -14.15 -9.76 4.53
CA GLY A 98 -14.78 -10.65 3.54
C GLY A 98 -16.04 -11.39 4.00
N ALA A 99 -16.29 -11.48 5.31
CA ALA A 99 -17.52 -12.08 5.85
C ALA A 99 -18.79 -11.27 5.56
N ARG A 100 -18.67 -10.02 5.12
CA ARG A 100 -19.80 -9.15 4.73
C ARG A 100 -20.24 -9.45 3.29
N VAL A 101 -20.80 -10.64 3.10
CA VAL A 101 -21.28 -11.12 1.78
C VAL A 101 -22.48 -10.33 1.26
N ASP A 102 -23.18 -9.64 2.15
CA ASP A 102 -24.30 -8.75 1.87
C ASP A 102 -23.86 -7.34 1.44
N SER A 103 -22.55 -7.10 1.27
CA SER A 103 -21.97 -5.77 1.00
C SER A 103 -22.33 -4.71 2.06
N SER A 104 -22.64 -5.14 3.29
CA SER A 104 -22.84 -4.23 4.40
C SER A 104 -21.59 -3.39 4.66
N ASN A 105 -21.79 -2.15 5.11
CA ASN A 105 -20.70 -1.24 5.46
C ASN A 105 -20.43 -1.23 6.96
N PHE A 106 -19.20 -0.90 7.33
CA PHE A 106 -18.86 -0.58 8.72
C PHE A 106 -19.11 0.92 8.97
N LEU A 107 -19.37 1.30 10.22
CA LEU A 107 -19.44 2.71 10.61
C LEU A 107 -18.02 3.30 10.56
N PRO A 108 -17.76 4.34 9.74
CA PRO A 108 -16.42 4.90 9.58
C PRO A 108 -15.94 5.65 10.82
N GLN A 109 -16.87 6.22 11.59
CA GLN A 109 -16.58 7.04 12.76
C GLN A 109 -16.68 6.25 14.07
N ARG A 110 -16.08 5.05 14.11
CA ARG A 110 -16.17 4.20 15.31
C ARG A 110 -15.87 5.00 16.60
N PRO A 111 -16.66 4.79 17.66
CA PRO A 111 -16.52 5.53 18.92
C PRO A 111 -15.18 5.26 19.60
#